data_AF-A0A969Q3T3-F1
#
_entry.id   AF-A0A969Q3T3-F1
#
_cell.length_a   1.000
_cell.length_b   1.000
_cell.length_c   1.000
_cell.angle_alpha   90.00
_cell.angle_beta   90.00
_cell.angle_gamma   90.00
#
_symmetry.space_group_name_H-M   'P 1'
#
loop_
_entity.id
_entity.type
_entity.pdbx_description
1 polymer ?
#
loop_
_entity_poly.entity_id
_entity_poly.type
_entity_poly.pdbx_seq_one_letter_code
_entity_poly.pdbx_strand_id
1 'polypeptide(L)'
;MGAPVRSKRKLCHARQLTLLAHFGDALTLATFKGRFLHLLIRQTPNKPPWALTSQDRVVWEAVTHEEAFVAFTSLPKAVAFLQQAVLHNRLIGISKVAKFRRDVPLFARYAVLLNPTLAILHEAPHFLAIDPHLAEASDE
;
A
#
# COMPACT_ATOMS: atom_id res chain seq x y z
N MET A 1 -3.10 25.41 -45.59
CA MET A 1 -4.21 24.79 -44.84
C MET A 1 -3.61 24.02 -43.67
N GLY A 2 -3.56 24.64 -42.49
CA GLY A 2 -2.88 24.11 -41.31
C GLY A 2 -3.86 23.38 -40.39
N ALA A 3 -3.57 22.12 -40.08
CA ALA A 3 -4.33 21.33 -39.12
C ALA A 3 -3.91 21.68 -37.67
N PRO A 4 -4.85 21.91 -36.74
CA PRO A 4 -4.49 22.14 -35.35
C PRO A 4 -4.27 20.82 -34.60
N VAL A 5 -3.10 20.73 -33.96
CA VAL A 5 -2.67 19.68 -33.03
C VAL A 5 -3.58 19.71 -31.78
N ARG A 6 -4.39 18.68 -31.57
CA ARG A 6 -5.25 18.55 -30.39
C ARG A 6 -4.51 17.92 -29.21
N SER A 7 -4.11 18.81 -28.31
CA SER A 7 -4.32 18.78 -26.85
C SER A 7 -3.99 17.50 -26.07
N LYS A 8 -2.86 17.57 -25.36
CA LYS A 8 -2.44 16.68 -24.27
C LYS A 8 -3.49 16.70 -23.15
N ARG A 9 -4.09 15.53 -22.85
CA ARG A 9 -4.92 15.36 -21.65
C ARG A 9 -4.03 15.42 -20.41
N LYS A 10 -3.96 16.60 -19.78
CA LYS A 10 -3.60 16.73 -18.36
C LYS A 10 -4.80 16.23 -17.55
N LEU A 11 -4.79 14.98 -17.09
CA LEU A 11 -5.67 14.58 -16.00
C LEU A 11 -5.04 15.12 -14.71
N CYS A 12 -5.58 16.24 -14.23
CA CYS A 12 -5.20 16.90 -13.00
C CYS A 12 -5.43 16.03 -11.77
N HIS A 13 -4.48 16.15 -10.84
CA HIS A 13 -4.35 15.68 -9.45
C HIS A 13 -5.56 15.90 -8.49
N ALA A 14 -6.77 16.15 -8.96
CA ALA A 14 -7.85 16.69 -8.12
C ALA A 14 -8.89 15.65 -7.65
N ARG A 15 -8.46 14.46 -7.23
CA ARG A 15 -9.37 13.41 -6.71
C ARG A 15 -8.97 12.84 -5.35
N GLN A 16 -8.17 13.58 -4.58
CA GLN A 16 -7.45 13.04 -3.42
C GLN A 16 -8.04 13.42 -2.05
N LEU A 17 -9.25 13.99 -1.97
CA LEU A 17 -9.71 14.66 -0.74
C LEU A 17 -11.09 14.27 -0.19
N THR A 18 -11.74 13.22 -0.67
CA THR A 18 -13.13 12.93 -0.22
C THR A 18 -13.39 11.46 0.09
N LEU A 19 -12.51 10.82 0.86
CA LEU A 19 -12.77 9.45 1.34
C LEU A 19 -12.28 9.19 2.78
N LEU A 20 -12.27 10.23 3.62
CA LEU A 20 -11.77 10.15 5.00
C LEU A 20 -12.86 10.32 6.08
N ALA A 21 -14.14 10.37 5.70
CA ALA A 21 -15.21 10.77 6.63
C ALA A 21 -15.90 9.61 7.38
N HIS A 22 -15.49 8.35 7.21
CA HIS A 22 -16.24 7.20 7.77
C HIS A 22 -15.49 6.34 8.79
N PHE A 23 -14.24 6.65 9.11
CA PHE A 23 -13.50 5.96 10.16
C PHE A 23 -13.19 6.95 11.28
N GLY A 24 -14.08 7.01 12.28
CA GLY A 24 -13.89 7.84 13.47
C GLY A 24 -12.51 7.56 14.10
N ASP A 25 -11.76 8.61 14.38
CA ASP A 25 -10.36 8.62 14.86
C ASP A 25 -9.29 8.12 13.89
N ALA A 26 -9.56 8.14 12.57
CA ALA A 26 -8.54 7.82 11.56
C ALA A 26 -7.37 8.82 11.62
N LEU A 27 -6.22 8.33 12.10
CA LEU A 27 -4.94 9.03 11.99
C LEU A 27 -4.69 9.33 10.50
N THR A 28 -4.48 10.59 10.15
CA THR A 28 -4.17 10.96 8.76
C THR A 28 -2.66 10.94 8.55
N LEU A 29 -2.23 10.75 7.30
CA LEU A 29 -0.81 10.87 6.96
C LEU A 29 -0.25 12.26 7.31
N ALA A 30 -1.08 13.30 7.26
CA ALA A 30 -0.70 14.66 7.61
C ALA A 30 -0.41 14.85 9.10
N THR A 31 -1.14 14.14 9.98
CA THR A 31 -0.97 14.24 11.44
C THR A 31 0.01 13.22 12.02
N PHE A 32 0.38 12.20 11.23
CA PHE A 32 1.35 11.20 11.65
C PHE A 32 2.78 11.76 11.70
N LYS A 33 3.38 11.75 12.91
CA LYS A 33 4.74 12.25 13.17
C LYS A 33 5.85 11.20 12.94
N GLY A 34 5.50 9.93 12.70
CA GLY A 34 6.49 8.87 12.52
C GLY A 34 7.19 8.95 11.16
N ARG A 35 8.40 8.40 11.08
CA ARG A 35 9.21 8.43 9.86
C ARG A 35 8.86 7.33 8.85
N PHE A 36 8.30 6.23 9.33
CA PHE A 36 8.09 5.03 8.54
C PHE A 36 6.65 4.55 8.61
N LEU A 37 6.20 3.94 7.52
CA LEU A 37 4.95 3.22 7.38
C LEU A 37 5.23 1.80 6.95
N HIS A 38 4.33 0.89 7.31
CA HIS A 38 4.43 -0.53 6.99
C HIS A 38 3.24 -0.90 6.11
N LEU A 39 3.51 -1.49 4.95
CA LEU A 39 2.48 -1.98 4.01
C LEU A 39 2.47 -3.50 4.00
N LEU A 40 1.28 -4.09 3.86
CA LEU A 40 1.12 -5.52 3.62
C LEU A 40 1.30 -5.80 2.12
N ILE A 41 2.26 -6.65 1.79
CA ILE A 41 2.68 -6.93 0.41
C ILE A 41 2.45 -8.39 0.05
N ARG A 42 1.85 -8.59 -1.11
CA ARG A 42 1.90 -9.85 -1.85
C ARG A 42 3.11 -9.82 -2.78
N GLN A 43 4.02 -10.77 -2.60
CA GLN A 43 5.16 -10.97 -3.49
C GLN A 43 4.90 -12.14 -4.43
N THR A 44 5.14 -11.92 -5.73
CA THR A 44 5.16 -12.96 -6.76
C THR A 44 6.53 -12.99 -7.44
N PRO A 45 7.25 -14.13 -7.49
CA PRO A 45 6.91 -15.40 -6.85
C PRO A 45 7.01 -15.30 -5.32
N ASN A 46 6.19 -16.07 -4.61
CA ASN A 46 6.23 -16.17 -3.15
C ASN A 46 7.40 -17.07 -2.72
N LYS A 47 8.62 -16.60 -2.96
CA LYS A 47 9.87 -17.25 -2.60
C LYS A 47 10.65 -16.36 -1.62
N PRO A 48 11.30 -16.94 -0.60
CA PRO A 48 12.23 -16.19 0.24
C PRO A 48 13.44 -15.72 -0.60
N PRO A 49 14.19 -14.69 -0.15
CA PRO A 49 15.30 -14.13 -0.92
C PRO A 49 16.36 -15.15 -1.37
N TRP A 50 16.68 -16.13 -0.52
CA TRP A 50 17.66 -17.18 -0.81
C TRP A 50 17.18 -18.23 -1.83
N ALA A 51 15.88 -18.29 -2.13
CA ALA A 51 15.30 -19.19 -3.13
C ALA A 51 15.00 -18.48 -4.46
N LEU A 52 15.22 -17.17 -4.54
CA LEU A 52 15.08 -16.41 -5.78
C LEU A 52 16.28 -16.67 -6.69
N THR A 53 16.00 -16.85 -7.97
CA THR A 53 16.99 -16.95 -9.04
C THR A 53 17.11 -15.63 -9.77
N SER A 54 18.20 -15.41 -10.51
CA SER A 54 18.38 -14.22 -11.36
C SER A 54 17.34 -14.11 -12.48
N GLN A 55 16.61 -15.18 -12.78
CA GLN A 55 15.53 -15.20 -13.77
C GLN A 55 14.15 -14.88 -13.17
N ASP A 56 14.00 -14.94 -11.84
CA ASP A 56 12.74 -14.65 -11.18
C ASP A 56 12.44 -13.15 -11.24
N ARG A 57 11.30 -12.79 -11.84
CA ARG A 57 10.79 -11.42 -11.82
C ARG A 57 9.97 -11.20 -10.54
N VAL A 58 10.54 -10.46 -9.60
CA VAL A 58 9.86 -10.11 -8.35
C VAL A 58 8.87 -8.99 -8.61
N VAL A 59 7.59 -9.27 -8.39
CA VAL A 59 6.49 -8.30 -8.43
C VAL A 59 5.95 -8.14 -7.02
N TRP A 60 5.83 -6.89 -6.57
CA TRP A 60 5.21 -6.54 -5.30
C TRP A 60 3.88 -5.85 -5.53
N GLU A 61 2.88 -6.28 -4.79
CA GLU A 61 1.57 -5.66 -4.78
C GLU A 61 1.16 -5.36 -3.34
N ALA A 62 0.84 -4.09 -3.07
CA ALA A 62 0.37 -3.67 -1.76
C ALA A 62 -1.15 -3.81 -1.63
N VAL A 63 -1.61 -4.14 -0.43
CA VAL A 63 -3.03 -4.17 -0.09
C VAL A 63 -3.60 -2.75 -0.10
N THR A 64 -4.74 -2.61 -0.77
CA THR A 64 -5.52 -1.38 -0.86
C THR A 64 -7.00 -1.63 -0.59
N HIS A 65 -7.68 -0.59 -0.14
CA HIS A 65 -9.14 -0.53 0.02
C HIS A 65 -9.61 0.78 -0.61
N GLU A 66 -10.54 0.70 -1.57
CA GLU A 66 -11.05 1.87 -2.31
C GLU A 66 -9.92 2.80 -2.83
N GLU A 67 -8.89 2.21 -3.45
CA GLU A 67 -7.69 2.91 -3.97
C GLU A 67 -6.77 3.54 -2.91
N ALA A 68 -7.06 3.37 -1.63
CA ALA A 68 -6.21 3.82 -0.54
C ALA A 68 -5.31 2.68 -0.01
N PHE A 69 -4.03 2.97 0.23
CA PHE A 69 -3.12 2.01 0.84
C PHE A 69 -3.50 1.69 2.27
N VAL A 70 -3.49 0.39 2.60
CA VAL A 70 -3.62 -0.08 3.97
C VAL A 70 -2.23 -0.05 4.60
N ALA A 71 -1.99 0.93 5.48
CA ALA A 71 -0.69 1.18 6.06
C ALA A 71 -0.72 1.18 7.58
N PHE A 72 0.40 0.82 8.21
CA PHE A 72 0.52 0.72 9.65
C PHE A 72 1.70 1.53 10.17
N THR A 73 1.51 2.15 11.34
CA THR A 73 2.53 3.01 11.95
C THR A 73 3.65 2.23 12.62
N SER A 74 3.48 0.91 12.81
CA SER A 74 4.48 0.02 13.39
C SER A 74 4.28 -1.42 12.91
N LEU A 75 5.36 -2.21 12.91
CA LEU A 75 5.32 -3.63 12.56
C LEU A 75 4.36 -4.45 13.44
N PRO A 76 4.32 -4.30 14.79
CA PRO A 76 3.38 -5.05 15.62
C PRO A 76 1.91 -4.82 15.24
N LYS A 77 1.53 -3.60 14.84
CA LYS A 77 0.16 -3.31 14.38
C LYS A 77 -0.15 -4.00 13.05
N ALA A 78 0.79 -3.96 12.10
CA ALA A 78 0.64 -4.65 10.82
C ALA A 78 0.49 -6.17 11.01
N VAL A 79 1.32 -6.76 11.87
CA VAL A 79 1.28 -8.19 12.18
C VAL A 79 -0.03 -8.57 12.87
N ALA A 80 -0.49 -7.79 13.86
CA ALA A 80 -1.75 -8.05 14.54
C ALA A 80 -2.94 -8.01 13.57
N PHE A 81 -2.99 -7.02 12.68
CA PHE A 81 -4.01 -6.94 11.63
C PHE A 81 -3.94 -8.15 10.68
N LEU A 82 -2.74 -8.50 10.20
CA LEU A 82 -2.53 -9.62 9.29
C LEU A 82 -2.95 -10.96 9.92
N GLN A 83 -2.57 -11.22 11.17
CA GLN A 83 -2.96 -12.44 11.89
C GLN A 83 -4.47 -12.59 11.95
N GLN A 84 -5.19 -11.53 12.32
CA GLN A 84 -6.65 -11.57 12.37
C GLN A 84 -7.25 -11.74 10.96
N ALA A 85 -6.71 -11.04 9.95
CA ALA A 85 -7.19 -11.17 8.57
C ALA A 85 -7.01 -12.59 8.01
N VAL A 86 -5.91 -13.27 8.35
CA VAL A 86 -5.64 -14.67 7.95
C VAL A 86 -6.58 -15.62 8.68
N LEU A 87 -6.78 -15.46 10.00
CA LEU A 87 -7.71 -16.31 10.77
C LEU A 87 -9.15 -16.24 10.24
N HIS A 88 -9.57 -15.09 9.74
CA HIS A 88 -10.88 -14.90 9.13
C HIS A 88 -10.91 -15.17 7.61
N ASN A 89 -9.81 -15.68 7.03
CA ASN A 89 -9.66 -15.95 5.60
C ASN A 89 -9.98 -14.74 4.71
N ARG A 90 -9.67 -13.52 5.17
CA ARG A 90 -9.92 -12.24 4.49
C ARG A 90 -8.74 -11.74 3.67
N LEU A 91 -7.51 -12.08 4.09
CA LEU A 91 -6.30 -11.82 3.32
C LEU A 91 -5.57 -13.13 3.05
N ILE A 92 -5.39 -13.44 1.76
CA ILE A 92 -4.67 -14.62 1.31
C ILE A 92 -3.52 -14.18 0.41
N GLY A 93 -2.36 -14.82 0.55
CA GLY A 93 -1.19 -14.58 -0.31
C GLY A 93 -0.33 -13.38 0.08
N ILE A 94 -0.64 -12.69 1.19
CA ILE A 94 0.30 -11.73 1.77
C ILE A 94 1.50 -12.50 2.31
N SER A 95 2.68 -12.13 1.85
CA SER A 95 3.93 -12.82 2.20
C SER A 95 4.92 -11.91 2.91
N LYS A 96 4.73 -10.59 2.86
CA LYS A 96 5.67 -9.62 3.42
C LYS A 96 4.97 -8.43 4.07
N VAL A 97 5.64 -7.85 5.06
CA VAL A 97 5.36 -6.51 5.58
C VAL A 97 6.55 -5.64 5.24
N ALA A 98 6.38 -4.70 4.33
CA ALA A 98 7.47 -3.85 3.85
C ALA A 98 7.44 -2.48 4.52
N LYS A 99 8.61 -1.98 4.90
CA LYS A 99 8.81 -0.68 5.55
C LYS A 99 9.12 0.37 4.49
N PHE A 100 8.41 1.50 4.53
CA PHE A 100 8.60 2.63 3.63
C PHE A 100 8.78 3.90 4.45
N ARG A 101 9.59 4.84 3.97
CA ARG A 101 9.58 6.19 4.55
C ARG A 101 8.25 6.88 4.25
N ARG A 102 7.76 7.72 5.16
CA ARG A 102 6.51 8.45 4.96
C ARG A 102 6.52 9.43 3.79
N ASP A 103 7.70 9.85 3.35
CA ASP A 103 7.92 10.87 2.32
C ASP A 103 8.21 10.29 0.93
N VAL A 104 8.07 8.97 0.74
CA VAL A 104 8.23 8.37 -0.59
C VAL A 104 7.14 8.88 -1.55
N PRO A 105 7.47 9.09 -2.84
CA PRO A 105 6.52 9.62 -3.84
C PRO A 105 5.23 8.79 -3.99
N LEU A 106 5.26 7.52 -3.59
CA LEU A 106 4.10 6.63 -3.56
C LEU A 106 2.94 7.24 -2.75
N PHE A 107 3.22 7.73 -1.53
CA PHE A 107 2.20 8.27 -0.63
C PHE A 107 1.72 9.67 -1.00
N ALA A 108 2.43 10.36 -1.90
CA ALA A 108 1.96 11.61 -2.48
C ALA A 108 0.90 11.38 -3.58
N ARG A 109 0.88 10.20 -4.20
CA ARG A 109 0.00 9.88 -5.34
C ARG A 109 -1.30 9.18 -4.96
N TYR A 110 -1.31 8.49 -3.83
CA TYR A 110 -2.41 7.64 -3.39
C TYR A 110 -2.86 8.01 -1.98
N ALA A 111 -4.13 7.77 -1.66
CA ALA A 111 -4.62 7.89 -0.29
C ALA A 111 -4.00 6.81 0.60
N VAL A 112 -3.93 7.07 1.91
CA VAL A 112 -3.36 6.14 2.88
C VAL A 112 -4.30 6.03 4.08
N LEU A 113 -4.79 4.83 4.35
CA LEU A 113 -5.52 4.47 5.56
C LEU A 113 -4.52 4.00 6.60
N LEU A 114 -4.32 4.79 7.67
CA LEU A 114 -3.39 4.44 8.73
C LEU A 114 -4.09 3.61 9.82
N ASN A 115 -3.51 2.46 10.14
CA ASN A 115 -3.98 1.53 11.16
C ASN A 115 -5.48 1.20 11.08
N PRO A 116 -6.02 0.83 9.90
CA PRO A 116 -7.43 0.49 9.80
C PRO A 116 -7.74 -0.77 10.62
N THR A 117 -9.01 -0.92 11.01
CA THR A 117 -9.52 -2.15 11.62
C THR A 117 -9.91 -3.16 10.53
N LEU A 118 -10.11 -4.43 10.90
CA LEU A 118 -10.51 -5.47 9.94
C LEU A 118 -11.83 -5.19 9.20
N ALA A 119 -12.64 -4.24 9.68
CA ALA A 119 -13.88 -3.85 9.00
C ALA A 119 -13.64 -3.42 7.55
N ILE A 120 -12.46 -2.90 7.20
CA ILE A 120 -12.18 -2.52 5.80
C ILE A 120 -12.12 -3.73 4.84
N LEU A 121 -12.00 -4.95 5.37
CA LEU A 121 -11.92 -6.19 4.61
C LEU A 121 -13.27 -6.94 4.53
N HIS A 122 -14.39 -6.20 4.66
CA HIS A 122 -15.71 -6.78 4.37
C HIS A 122 -15.78 -7.33 2.93
N GLU A 123 -15.16 -6.61 2.01
CA GLU A 123 -14.97 -7.01 0.62
C GLU A 123 -13.56 -7.56 0.37
N ALA A 124 -13.35 -8.17 -0.81
CA ALA A 124 -12.04 -8.67 -1.19
C ALA A 124 -11.05 -7.50 -1.31
N PRO A 125 -9.82 -7.62 -0.75
CA PRO A 125 -8.81 -6.58 -0.87
C PRO A 125 -8.42 -6.35 -2.33
N HIS A 126 -8.13 -5.10 -2.68
CA HIS A 126 -7.51 -4.78 -3.95
C HIS A 126 -5.99 -4.75 -3.80
N PHE A 127 -5.30 -5.08 -4.88
CA PHE A 127 -3.85 -5.15 -4.93
C PHE A 127 -3.32 -4.14 -5.93
N LEU A 128 -2.41 -3.27 -5.48
CA LEU A 128 -1.80 -2.27 -6.33
C LEU A 128 -0.31 -2.56 -6.46
N ALA A 129 0.16 -2.68 -7.70
CA ALA A 129 1.58 -2.89 -7.98
C ALA A 129 2.42 -1.72 -7.44
N ILE A 130 3.49 -2.06 -6.73
CA ILE A 130 4.43 -1.10 -6.18
C ILE A 130 5.86 -1.47 -6.54
N ASP A 131 6.74 -0.47 -6.61
CA ASP A 131 8.16 -0.67 -6.84
C ASP A 131 8.85 -1.13 -5.55
N PRO A 132 9.45 -2.35 -5.50
CA PRO A 132 10.18 -2.84 -4.34
C PRO A 132 11.35 -1.94 -3.92
N HIS A 133 11.95 -1.19 -4.85
CA HIS A 133 13.10 -0.32 -4.58
C HIS A 133 12.75 0.92 -3.74
N LEU A 134 11.46 1.23 -3.57
CA LEU A 134 11.00 2.29 -2.69
C LEU A 134 10.96 1.86 -1.22
N ALA A 135 11.03 0.55 -0.95
CA ALA A 135 11.07 0.02 0.40
C ALA A 135 12.44 0.25 1.03
N GLU A 136 12.44 0.59 2.32
CA GLU A 136 13.65 0.59 3.11
C GLU A 136 14.14 -0.85 3.27
N ALA A 137 15.45 -1.05 3.20
CA ALA A 137 16.05 -2.33 3.54
C ALA A 137 15.59 -2.72 4.96
N SER A 138 15.22 -3.99 5.13
CA SER A 138 15.09 -4.54 6.48
C SER A 138 16.49 -4.54 7.07
N ASP A 139 16.70 -3.87 8.21
CA ASP A 139 17.97 -3.88 8.96
C ASP A 139 18.19 -5.25 9.64
N GLU A 140 17.99 -6.36 8.91
CA GLU A 140 18.22 -7.74 9.37
C GLU A 140 19.42 -8.39 8.68
#